data_AF-A0A7V9KQE2-F1
#
_entry.id   AF-A0A7V9KQE2-F1
#
_cell.length_a   1.000
_cell.length_b   1.000
_cell.length_c   1.000
_cell.angle_alpha   90.00
_cell.angle_beta   90.00
_cell.angle_gamma   90.00
#
_symmetry.space_group_name_H-M   'P 1'
#
loop_
_entity.id
_entity.type
_entity.pdbx_description
1 polymer ?
#
loop_
_entity_poly.entity_id
_entity_poly.type
_entity_poly.pdbx_seq_one_letter_code
_entity_poly.pdbx_strand_id
1 'polypeptide(L)'
;MTFDRHLPLDERILRIDHIQARRYSKLTGVALEIATEGILRHLRACDRMDVNPDTSAVREIIDDALNGRRVFAETTEHPRAA
;
A
#
# COMPACT_ATOMS: atom_id res chain seq x y z
N MET A 1 3.90 12.47 9.01
CA MET A 1 3.23 11.49 9.90
C MET A 1 4.20 10.34 10.09
N THR A 2 4.59 9.99 11.32
CA THR A 2 5.49 8.85 11.55
C THR A 2 4.74 7.57 11.16
N PHE A 3 5.30 6.81 10.23
CA PHE A 3 4.72 5.55 9.81
C PHE A 3 4.81 4.54 10.96
N ASP A 4 3.74 4.40 11.75
CA ASP A 4 3.75 3.51 12.92
C ASP A 4 3.67 2.05 12.47
N ARG A 5 4.85 1.43 12.34
CA ARG A 5 5.00 0.04 11.89
C ARG A 5 4.53 -0.97 12.93
N HIS A 6 4.24 -0.54 14.16
CA HIS A 6 3.74 -1.41 15.22
C HIS A 6 2.23 -1.64 15.11
N LEU A 7 1.53 -0.81 14.35
CA LEU A 7 0.11 -0.98 14.09
C LEU A 7 -0.13 -2.01 12.98
N PRO A 8 -1.22 -2.79 13.10
CA PRO A 8 -1.62 -3.71 12.05
C PRO A 8 -2.00 -2.92 10.78
N LEU A 9 -1.90 -3.58 9.62
CA LEU A 9 -2.03 -2.91 8.33
C LEU A 9 -3.42 -2.30 8.12
N ASP A 10 -4.47 -2.96 8.61
CA ASP A 10 -5.84 -2.46 8.58
C ASP A 10 -6.01 -1.15 9.35
N GLU A 11 -5.45 -1.02 10.55
CA GLU A 11 -5.46 0.24 11.31
C GLU A 11 -4.66 1.34 10.62
N ARG A 12 -3.54 0.98 9.97
CA ARG A 12 -2.75 1.92 9.17
C ARG A 12 -3.54 2.44 7.98
N ILE A 13 -4.26 1.57 7.27
CA ILE A 13 -5.14 1.97 6.17
C ILE A 13 -6.31 2.81 6.69
N LEU A 14 -6.87 2.48 7.86
CA LEU A 14 -7.96 3.24 8.48
C LEU A 14 -7.58 4.69 8.75
N ARG A 15 -6.31 4.94 9.13
CA ARG A 15 -5.77 6.30 9.31
C ARG A 15 -5.61 7.08 8.01
N ILE A 16 -5.54 6.39 6.87
CA ILE A 16 -5.47 7.00 5.54
C ILE A 16 -6.88 7.26 5.03
N ASP A 17 -7.71 6.21 4.98
CA ASP A 17 -9.08 6.27 4.52
C ASP A 17 -9.91 5.08 5.02
N HIS A 18 -11.05 5.40 5.64
CA HIS A 18 -11.98 4.42 6.17
C HIS A 18 -12.67 3.58 5.07
N ILE A 19 -12.86 4.13 3.87
CA ILE A 19 -13.46 3.39 2.75
C ILE A 19 -12.47 2.33 2.26
N GLN A 20 -11.21 2.68 2.01
CA GLN A 20 -10.20 1.73 1.57
C GLN A 20 -9.91 0.67 2.64
N ALA A 21 -9.92 1.02 3.93
CA ALA A 21 -9.76 0.06 5.02
C ALA A 21 -10.86 -1.02 4.98
N ARG A 22 -12.12 -0.60 4.77
CA ARG A 22 -13.26 -1.51 4.63
C ARG A 22 -13.21 -2.35 3.35
N ARG A 23 -12.65 -1.81 2.26
CA ARG A 23 -12.47 -2.58 1.01
C ARG A 23 -11.39 -3.64 1.18
N TYR A 24 -10.25 -3.25 1.75
CA TYR A 24 -9.15 -4.14 2.06
C TYR A 24 -9.56 -5.28 3.00
N SER A 25 -10.33 -4.99 4.05
CA SER A 25 -10.78 -6.00 5.03
C SER A 25 -11.69 -7.08 4.43
N LYS A 26 -12.24 -6.86 3.24
CA LYS A 26 -13.07 -7.84 2.51
C LYS A 26 -12.27 -8.71 1.53
N LEU A 27 -11.00 -8.38 1.31
CA LEU A 27 -10.15 -9.17 0.43
C LEU A 27 -9.81 -10.51 1.08
N THR A 28 -9.70 -11.54 0.26
CA THR A 28 -9.31 -12.89 0.68
C THR A 28 -8.42 -13.53 -0.39
N GLY A 29 -7.69 -14.57 0.00
CA GLY A 29 -6.82 -15.34 -0.91
C GLY A 29 -5.80 -14.47 -1.64
N VAL A 30 -5.61 -14.74 -2.93
CA VAL A 30 -4.59 -14.08 -3.77
C VAL A 30 -4.77 -12.56 -3.82
N ALA A 31 -6.01 -12.05 -3.87
CA ALA A 31 -6.26 -10.62 -3.88
C ALA A 31 -5.80 -9.95 -2.58
N LEU A 32 -5.98 -10.60 -1.43
CA LEU A 32 -5.48 -10.10 -0.14
C LEU A 32 -3.95 -10.06 -0.14
N GLU A 33 -3.29 -11.12 -0.60
CA GLU A 33 -1.83 -11.18 -0.66
C GLU A 33 -1.25 -10.06 -1.52
N ILE A 34 -1.80 -9.86 -2.72
CA ILE A 34 -1.38 -8.81 -3.67
C ILE A 34 -1.57 -7.42 -3.05
N ALA A 35 -2.77 -7.14 -2.50
CA ALA A 35 -3.05 -5.84 -1.90
C ALA A 35 -2.15 -5.58 -0.68
N THR A 36 -1.92 -6.60 0.17
CA THR A 36 -1.04 -6.50 1.34
C THR A 36 0.37 -6.07 0.93
N GLU A 37 0.94 -6.77 -0.05
CA GLU A 37 2.29 -6.50 -0.53
C GLU A 37 2.41 -5.09 -1.13
N GLY A 38 1.43 -4.70 -1.95
CA GLY A 38 1.41 -3.38 -2.59
C GLY A 38 1.27 -2.23 -1.62
N ILE A 39 0.33 -2.33 -0.69
CA ILE A 39 0.10 -1.29 0.30
C ILE A 39 1.36 -1.18 1.17
N LEU A 40 1.93 -2.28 1.67
CA LEU A 40 3.17 -2.21 2.45
C LEU A 40 4.32 -1.54 1.69
N ARG A 41 4.47 -1.82 0.39
CA ARG A 41 5.46 -1.13 -0.45
C ARG A 41 5.19 0.37 -0.58
N HIS A 42 3.95 0.76 -0.87
CA HIS A 42 3.55 2.17 -0.99
C HIS A 42 3.84 2.92 0.32
N LEU A 43 3.42 2.36 1.45
CA LEU A 43 3.63 2.93 2.77
C LEU A 43 5.13 3.08 3.12
N ARG A 44 5.97 2.10 2.75
CA ARG A 44 7.43 2.20 2.89
C ARG A 44 8.03 3.27 1.98
N ALA A 45 7.52 3.43 0.76
CA ALA A 45 7.98 4.48 -0.16
C ALA A 45 7.65 5.87 0.39
N CYS A 46 6.42 6.07 0.88
CA CYS A 46 5.99 7.29 1.55
C CYS A 46 6.88 7.64 2.74
N ASP A 47 7.16 6.66 3.61
CA ASP A 47 8.05 6.81 4.77
C ASP A 47 9.49 7.19 4.36
N ARG A 48 10.04 6.56 3.31
CA ARG A 48 11.39 6.90 2.78
C ARG A 48 11.46 8.30 2.18
N MET A 49 10.38 8.77 1.57
CA MET A 49 10.31 10.06 0.89
C MET A 49 9.81 11.20 1.79
N ASP A 50 9.48 10.90 3.05
CA ASP A 50 8.83 11.82 4.00
C ASP A 50 7.57 12.48 3.42
N VAL A 51 6.75 11.69 2.71
CA VAL A 51 5.45 12.13 2.17
C VAL A 51 4.32 11.36 2.83
N ASN A 52 3.15 11.99 2.92
CA ASN A 52 1.96 11.29 3.42
C ASN A 52 1.44 10.31 2.35
N PRO A 53 0.99 9.10 2.74
CA PRO A 53 0.36 8.16 1.82
C PRO A 53 -0.96 8.70 1.29
N ASP A 54 -1.24 8.43 0.01
CA ASP A 54 -2.40 8.95 -0.70
C ASP A 54 -3.51 7.90 -0.83
N THR A 55 -4.75 8.30 -0.55
CA THR A 55 -5.93 7.44 -0.63
C THR A 55 -6.13 6.83 -2.03
N SER A 56 -5.83 7.59 -3.09
CA SER A 56 -5.96 7.15 -4.48
C SER A 56 -4.96 6.04 -4.81
N ALA A 57 -3.73 6.14 -4.31
CA ALA A 57 -2.72 5.08 -4.49
C ALA A 57 -3.13 3.79 -3.79
N VAL A 58 -3.66 3.87 -2.56
CA VAL A 58 -4.21 2.69 -1.86
C VAL A 58 -5.39 2.10 -2.61
N ARG A 59 -6.28 2.94 -3.15
CA ARG A 59 -7.43 2.52 -3.97
C ARG A 59 -6.98 1.76 -5.21
N GLU A 60 -6.02 2.29 -5.95
CA GLU A 60 -5.49 1.66 -7.17
C GLU A 60 -4.85 0.30 -6.89
N ILE A 61 -4.09 0.18 -5.80
CA ILE A 61 -3.51 -1.10 -5.39
C ILE A 61 -4.60 -2.14 -5.10
N ILE A 62 -5.67 -1.74 -4.40
CA ILE A 62 -6.81 -2.63 -4.11
C ILE A 62 -7.53 -3.01 -5.41
N ASP A 63 -7.72 -2.07 -6.33
CA ASP A 63 -8.36 -2.31 -7.62
C ASP A 63 -7.53 -3.29 -8.48
N ASP A 64 -6.22 -3.12 -8.53
CA ASP A 64 -5.32 -4.02 -9.25
C ASP A 64 -5.28 -5.41 -8.62
N ALA A 65 -5.28 -5.50 -7.29
CA ALA A 65 -5.33 -6.77 -6.58
C ALA A 65 -6.62 -7.55 -6.87
N LEU A 66 -7.77 -6.87 -6.95
CA LEU A 66 -9.04 -7.47 -7.35
C LEU A 66 -9.02 -7.97 -8.81
N ASN A 67 -8.22 -7.35 -9.66
CA ASN A 67 -7.99 -7.79 -11.03
C ASN A 67 -6.86 -8.85 -11.15
N GLY A 68 -6.28 -9.30 -10.04
CA GLY A 68 -5.16 -10.25 -10.02
C GLY A 68 -3.83 -9.67 -10.53
N ARG A 69 -3.71 -8.33 -10.63
CA ARG A 69 -2.51 -7.64 -11.11
C ARG A 69 -1.58 -7.29 -9.95
N ARG A 70 -0.32 -7.72 -10.04
CA ARG A 70 0.77 -7.30 -9.15
C ARG A 70 1.50 -6.10 -9.74
N VAL A 71 0.77 -5.00 -9.95
CA VAL A 71 1.36 -3.75 -10.44
C VAL A 71 1.58 -2.87 -9.23
N PHE A 72 2.82 -2.83 -8.76
CA PHE A 72 3.25 -1.87 -7.76
C PHE A 72 4.24 -0.96 -8.45
N ALA A 73 4.14 0.35 -8.25
CA ALA A 73 5.15 1.27 -8.76
C ALA A 73 6.51 0.81 -8.22
N GLU A 74 7.33 0.21 -9.08
CA GLU A 74 8.76 0.09 -8.82
C GLU A 74 9.22 1.53 -8.64
N THR A 75 9.59 1.88 -7.41
CA THR A 75 10.54 2.97 -7.25
C THR A 75 11.76 2.43 -7.95
N THR A 76 11.97 2.85 -9.21
CA THR A 76 13.17 2.57 -9.96
C THR A 76 14.32 2.84 -9.02
N GLU A 77 14.91 1.77 -8.52
CA GLU A 77 16.19 1.84 -7.87
C GLU A 77 17.10 2.34 -8.98
N HIS A 78 17.35 3.65 -9.04
CA HIS A 78 18.53 4.12 -9.75
C HIS A 78 19.68 3.39 -9.06
N PRO A 79 20.36 2.43 -9.71
CA PRO A 79 21.64 2.05 -9.20
C PRO A 79 22.47 3.33 -9.36
N ARG A 80 22.82 3.98 -8.25
CA ARG A 80 24.00 4.85 -8.25
C ARG A 80 25.17 3.93 -8.55
N ALA A 81 25.43 3.74 -9.85
CA ALA A 81 26.70 3.28 -10.33
C ALA A 81 27.69 4.39 -10.05
N ALA A 82 28.75 3.99 -9.34
CA ALA A 82 29.86 4.78 -8.85
C ALA A 82 30.68 5.43 -9.97
#